data_AF-K1SB07-F1
#
_entry.id   AF-K1SB07-F1
#
_cell.length_a   1.000
_cell.length_b   1.000
_cell.length_c   1.000
_cell.angle_alpha   90.00
_cell.angle_beta   90.00
_cell.angle_gamma   90.00
#
_symmetry.space_group_name_H-M   'P 1'
#
loop_
_entity.id
_entity.type
_entity.pdbx_description
1 polymer ?
#
loop_
_entity_poly.entity_id
_entity_poly.type
_entity_poly.pdbx_seq_one_letter_code
_entity_poly.pdbx_strand_id
1 'polypeptide(L)'
;LRSEGNKRGKSFALGVLSGAVEPVGAILAIALASIVTPILPYMLAFAAGAMIYVVVEELIPEASEGEHSNLGTIAFAIGFALMMMLDVALG
;
A
#
# COMPACT_ATOMS: atom_id res chain seq x y z
N LEU A 1 -0.99 -15.69 -1.42
CA LEU A 1 0.15 -16.57 -1.01
C LEU A 1 -0.20 -17.69 0.00
N ARG A 2 -0.75 -17.40 1.19
CA ARG A 2 -1.13 -18.47 2.14
C ARG A 2 -2.48 -19.12 1.82
N SER A 3 -3.39 -18.36 1.19
CA SER A 3 -4.61 -18.86 0.53
C SER A 3 -4.31 -19.69 -0.73
N GLU A 4 -3.19 -19.43 -1.40
CA GLU A 4 -2.69 -20.17 -2.57
C GLU A 4 -1.91 -21.46 -2.21
N GLY A 5 -1.88 -21.87 -0.94
CA GLY A 5 -1.30 -23.15 -0.51
C GLY A 5 0.17 -23.13 -0.06
N ASN A 6 0.83 -21.97 0.07
CA ASN A 6 2.22 -21.90 0.58
C ASN A 6 2.31 -22.09 2.12
N LYS A 7 3.38 -22.78 2.56
CA LYS A 7 3.68 -22.99 4.00
C LYS A 7 3.88 -21.64 4.72
N ARG A 8 3.41 -21.54 5.98
CA ARG A 8 3.40 -20.30 6.79
C ARG A 8 4.72 -19.51 6.73
N GLY A 9 5.87 -20.20 6.83
CA GLY A 9 7.18 -19.57 6.80
C GLY A 9 7.59 -19.02 5.43
N LYS A 10 7.15 -19.64 4.33
CA LYS A 10 7.46 -19.17 2.97
C LYS A 10 6.62 -17.94 2.59
N SER A 11 5.34 -17.91 2.95
CA SER A 11 4.50 -16.71 2.75
C SER A 11 5.00 -15.53 3.57
N PHE A 12 5.50 -15.77 4.80
CA PHE A 12 6.12 -14.73 5.60
C PHE A 12 7.43 -14.23 4.99
N ALA A 13 8.34 -15.13 4.59
CA ALA A 13 9.60 -14.76 3.95
C ALA A 13 9.37 -13.96 2.66
N LEU A 14 8.40 -14.34 1.83
CA LEU A 14 8.05 -13.59 0.62
C LEU A 14 7.48 -12.20 0.92
N GLY A 15 6.63 -12.08 1.94
CA GLY A 15 6.12 -10.77 2.38
C GLY A 15 7.22 -9.85 2.89
N VAL A 16 8.15 -10.38 3.70
CA VAL A 16 9.31 -9.62 4.21
C VAL A 16 10.25 -9.20 3.07
N LEU A 17 10.50 -10.10 2.10
CA LEU A 17 11.32 -9.78 0.93
C LEU A 17 10.67 -8.69 0.06
N SER A 18 9.34 -8.71 -0.10
CA SER A 18 8.63 -7.65 -0.79
C SER A 18 8.74 -6.32 -0.04
N GLY A 19 8.54 -6.31 1.29
CA GLY A 19 8.68 -5.08 2.09
C GLY A 19 10.10 -4.54 2.16
N ALA A 20 11.11 -5.41 2.04
CA ALA A 20 12.52 -5.01 2.02
C ALA A 20 12.89 -4.11 0.82
N VAL A 21 12.05 -4.06 -0.23
CA VAL A 21 12.25 -3.13 -1.35
C VAL A 21 12.08 -1.67 -0.93
N GLU A 22 11.25 -1.38 0.08
CA GLU A 22 10.95 -0.01 0.52
C GLU A 22 12.16 0.68 1.18
N PRO A 23 12.88 0.07 2.15
CA PRO A 23 14.11 0.66 2.69
C PRO A 23 15.18 0.90 1.62
N VAL A 24 15.31 -0.01 0.65
CA VAL A 24 16.29 0.12 -0.44
C VAL A 24 15.94 1.32 -1.32
N GLY A 25 14.66 1.47 -1.69
CA GLY A 25 14.16 2.64 -2.41
C GLY A 25 14.36 3.94 -1.63
N ALA A 26 14.10 3.92 -0.31
CA ALA A 26 14.29 5.08 0.56
C ALA A 26 15.75 5.53 0.63
N ILE A 27 16.70 4.60 0.78
CA ILE A 27 18.14 4.92 0.79
C ILE A 27 18.57 5.55 -0.53
N LEU A 28 18.13 5.01 -1.66
CA LEU A 28 18.43 5.57 -2.99
C LEU A 28 17.81 6.96 -3.17
N ALA A 29 16.56 7.15 -2.74
CA ALA A 29 15.87 8.44 -2.80
C ALA A 29 16.58 9.50 -1.96
N ILE A 30 17.06 9.14 -0.76
CA ILE A 30 17.84 10.03 0.12
C ILE A 30 19.20 10.36 -0.52
N ALA A 31 19.90 9.37 -1.08
CA ALA A 31 21.20 9.58 -1.72
C ALA A 31 21.12 10.52 -2.93
N LEU A 32 19.99 10.51 -3.64
CA LEU A 32 19.72 11.34 -4.83
C LEU A 32 18.82 12.56 -4.53
N ALA A 33 18.54 12.86 -3.25
CA ALA A 33 17.53 13.84 -2.87
C ALA A 33 17.79 15.24 -3.46
N SER A 34 19.05 15.64 -3.62
CA SER A 34 19.42 16.94 -4.21
C SER A 34 18.98 17.10 -5.67
N ILE A 35 18.85 15.99 -6.41
CA ILE A 35 18.43 15.98 -7.82
C ILE A 35 16.92 15.69 -7.92
N VAL A 36 16.40 14.86 -7.02
CA VAL A 36 15.02 14.36 -7.06
C VAL A 36 14.02 15.34 -6.46
N THR A 37 14.40 16.20 -5.52
CA THR A 37 13.52 17.19 -4.87
C THR A 37 12.63 18.02 -5.83
N PRO A 38 13.12 18.55 -6.98
CA PRO A 38 12.26 19.28 -7.91
C PRO A 38 11.30 18.39 -8.71
N ILE A 39 11.62 17.12 -8.94
CA ILE A 39 10.74 16.16 -9.66
C ILE A 39 9.84 15.36 -8.70
N LEU A 40 10.12 15.43 -7.41
CA LEU A 40 9.39 14.75 -6.34
C LEU A 40 7.86 14.95 -6.39
N PRO A 41 7.29 16.16 -6.61
CA PRO A 41 5.84 16.30 -6.71
C PRO A 41 5.24 15.52 -7.89
N TYR A 42 5.94 15.42 -9.02
CA TYR A 42 5.49 14.63 -10.16
C TYR A 42 5.57 13.13 -9.87
N MET A 43 6.62 12.69 -9.18
CA MET A 43 6.75 11.29 -8.75
C MET A 43 5.69 10.90 -7.72
N LEU A 44 5.40 11.77 -6.76
CA LEU A 44 4.34 11.55 -5.77
C LEU A 44 2.96 11.52 -6.44
N ALA A 45 2.69 12.41 -7.40
CA ALA A 45 1.45 12.38 -8.17
C ALA A 45 1.30 11.08 -8.97
N PHE A 46 2.39 10.60 -9.58
CA PHE A 46 2.41 9.32 -10.27
C PHE A 46 2.17 8.14 -9.31
N ALA A 47 2.84 8.11 -8.16
CA ALA A 47 2.64 7.08 -7.14
C ALA A 47 1.20 7.07 -6.60
N ALA A 48 0.63 8.24 -6.33
CA ALA A 48 -0.77 8.38 -5.92
C ALA A 48 -1.72 7.84 -6.99
N GLY A 49 -1.48 8.17 -8.26
CA GLY A 49 -2.27 7.64 -9.38
C GLY A 49 -2.20 6.12 -9.50
N ALA A 50 -1.00 5.53 -9.38
CA ALA A 50 -0.82 4.08 -9.41
C ALA A 50 -1.56 3.38 -8.25
N MET A 51 -1.51 3.94 -7.04
CA MET A 51 -2.24 3.39 -5.90
C MET A 51 -3.76 3.48 -6.06
N ILE A 52 -4.29 4.58 -6.62
CA ILE A 52 -5.73 4.69 -6.91
C ILE A 52 -6.16 3.65 -7.95
N TYR A 53 -5.35 3.42 -9.00
CA TYR A 53 -5.63 2.40 -10.00
C TYR A 53 -5.71 1.00 -9.39
N VAL A 54 -4.71 0.59 -8.61
CA VAL A 54 -4.68 -0.72 -7.94
C VAL A 54 -5.86 -0.88 -6.98
N VAL A 55 -6.22 0.16 -6.23
CA VAL A 55 -7.38 0.13 -5.34
C VAL A 55 -8.67 -0.14 -6.10
N VAL A 56 -8.89 0.58 -7.21
CA VAL A 56 -10.14 0.48 -7.97
C VAL A 56 -10.24 -0.83 -8.75
N GLU A 57 -9.13 -1.28 -9.36
CA GLU A 57 -9.15 -2.42 -10.27
C GLU A 57 -8.92 -3.76 -9.56
N GLU A 58 -8.18 -3.79 -8.45
CA GLU A 58 -7.85 -5.03 -7.74
C GLU A 58 -8.55 -5.10 -6.38
N LEU A 59 -8.34 -4.11 -5.50
CA LEU A 59 -8.78 -4.20 -4.11
C LEU A 59 -10.30 -4.10 -3.93
N ILE A 60 -11.00 -3.22 -4.65
CA ILE A 60 -12.47 -3.09 -4.56
C ILE A 60 -13.17 -4.36 -5.07
N PRO A 61 -12.79 -4.93 -6.24
CA PRO A 61 -13.31 -6.20 -6.69
C PRO A 61 -13.02 -7.34 -5.71
N GLU A 62 -11.78 -7.48 -5.24
CA GLU A 62 -11.41 -8.53 -4.27
C GLU A 62 -12.20 -8.41 -2.95
N ALA A 63 -12.43 -7.20 -2.46
CA ALA A 63 -13.24 -6.96 -1.27
C ALA A 63 -14.73 -7.28 -1.48
N SER A 64 -15.21 -7.26 -2.72
CA SER A 64 -16.60 -7.55 -3.10
C SER A 64 -16.79 -8.99 -3.60
N GLU A 65 -15.71 -9.70 -3.95
CA GLU A 65 -15.69 -11.11 -4.32
C GLU A 65 -15.71 -11.98 -3.05
N GLY A 66 -16.91 -12.40 -2.64
CA GLY A 66 -17.10 -13.29 -1.49
C GLY A 66 -18.54 -13.29 -0.97
N GLU A 67 -18.76 -13.89 0.20
CA GLU A 67 -20.03 -13.72 0.91
C GLU A 67 -20.22 -12.23 1.20
N HIS A 68 -21.38 -11.68 0.81
CA HIS A 68 -21.69 -10.26 0.93
C HIS A 68 -21.72 -9.86 2.41
N SER A 69 -20.57 -9.49 2.93
CA SER A 69 -20.39 -9.12 4.32
C SER A 69 -20.14 -7.62 4.39
N ASN A 70 -21.10 -6.91 4.98
CA ASN A 70 -20.94 -5.49 5.34
C ASN A 70 -19.67 -5.23 6.19
N LEU A 71 -19.06 -6.28 6.75
CA LEU A 71 -17.82 -6.21 7.50
C LEU A 71 -16.64 -5.68 6.67
N GLY A 72 -16.54 -6.03 5.38
CA GLY A 72 -15.47 -5.52 4.50
C GLY A 72 -15.56 -4.00 4.33
N THR A 73 -16.76 -3.50 4.04
CA THR A 73 -17.04 -2.07 3.92
C THR A 73 -16.83 -1.32 5.24
N ILE A 74 -17.25 -1.89 6.37
CA ILE A 74 -17.04 -1.29 7.70
C ILE A 74 -15.55 -1.24 8.05
N ALA A 75 -14.81 -2.32 7.79
CA ALA A 75 -13.36 -2.36 8.02
C ALA A 75 -12.62 -1.34 7.14
N PHE A 76 -13.02 -1.21 5.87
CA PHE A 76 -12.49 -0.18 4.97
C PHE A 76 -12.78 1.23 5.50
N ALA A 77 -14.02 1.51 5.89
CA ALA A 77 -14.40 2.81 6.43
C ALA A 77 -13.63 3.18 7.71
N ILE A 78 -13.43 2.21 8.62
CA ILE A 78 -12.61 2.39 9.83
C ILE A 78 -11.15 2.65 9.47
N GLY A 79 -10.58 1.86 8.54
CA GLY A 79 -9.20 2.04 8.09
C GLY A 79 -8.97 3.41 7.45
N PHE A 80 -9.90 3.85 6.61
CA PHE A 80 -9.87 5.18 6.00
C PHE A 80 -9.98 6.28 7.06
N ALA A 81 -10.91 6.18 8.00
CA ALA A 81 -11.07 7.16 9.08
C ALA A 81 -9.81 7.23 9.98
N LEU A 82 -9.19 6.08 10.27
CA LEU A 82 -7.96 6.01 11.04
C LEU A 82 -6.80 6.67 10.28
N MET A 83 -6.65 6.41 8.98
CA MET A 83 -5.62 7.05 8.15
C MET A 83 -5.82 8.58 8.09
N MET A 84 -7.04 9.05 7.87
CA MET A 84 -7.36 10.49 7.88
C MET A 84 -7.08 11.13 9.25
N MET A 85 -7.34 10.41 10.34
CA MET A 85 -7.01 10.88 11.69
C MET A 85 -5.50 10.98 11.90
N LEU A 86 -4.73 9.99 11.43
CA LEU A 86 -3.27 10.00 11.50
C LEU A 86 -2.67 11.14 10.67
N ASP A 87 -3.17 11.38 9.46
CA ASP A 87 -2.74 12.49 8.58
C ASP A 87 -2.92 13.84 9.28
N VAL A 88 -4.11 14.09 9.84
CA VAL A 88 -4.40 15.33 10.59
C VAL A 88 -3.56 15.46 11.86
N ALA A 89 -3.27 14.34 12.54
CA ALA A 89 -2.53 14.35 13.80
C ALA A 89 -1.01 14.48 13.61
N LEU A 90 -0.46 13.90 12.55
CA LEU A 90 0.99 13.85 12.30
C LEU A 90 1.48 14.96 11.35
N GLY A 91 0.60 15.50 10.50
CA GLY A 91 0.88 16.64 9.62
C GLY A 91 2.14 16.46 8.78
#